data_AF-A0A1K1LTG0-F1
#
_entry.id   AF-A0A1K1LTG0-F1
#
_cell.length_a   1.000
_cell.length_b   1.000
_cell.length_c   1.000
_cell.angle_alpha   90.00
_cell.angle_beta   90.00
_cell.angle_gamma   90.00
#
_symmetry.space_group_name_H-M   'P 1'
#
loop_
_entity.id
_entity.type
_entity.pdbx_description
1 polymer ?
#
loop_
_entity_poly.entity_id
_entity_poly.type
_entity_poly.pdbx_seq_one_letter_code
_entity_poly.pdbx_strand_id
1 'polypeptide(L)'
;MTLALDLDQVRRDNTATVSVLRAVPDYLALLRSGAHHERDTHAPVATRWALWARAVDDGPCLDVGFHGDKGTLTWWADGANEKLVPAGTQLRGDVIEYWFASEPVGCTEGEELPVEYVYAALGEFVATGKRPTIIQWIPAAEVPDQRRPPTENVDPISQGWGAALPASGT
;
A
#
# COMPACT_ATOMS: atom_id res chain seq x y z
N MET A 1 -20.90 -18.31 25.22
CA MET A 1 -21.73 -17.35 24.46
C MET A 1 -20.86 -16.90 23.29
N THR A 2 -21.05 -17.51 22.12
CA THR A 2 -20.28 -17.18 20.91
C THR A 2 -20.91 -15.94 20.31
N LEU A 3 -20.23 -14.78 20.38
CA LEU A 3 -20.65 -13.60 19.63
C LEU A 3 -20.72 -14.01 18.16
N ALA A 4 -21.91 -13.90 17.56
CA ALA A 4 -22.07 -14.09 16.13
C ALA A 4 -21.17 -13.07 15.43
N LEU A 5 -20.27 -13.54 14.57
CA LEU A 5 -19.38 -12.69 13.80
C LEU A 5 -20.21 -11.85 12.82
N ASP A 6 -20.21 -10.53 13.01
CA ASP A 6 -20.87 -9.60 12.08
C ASP A 6 -19.95 -9.34 10.88
N LEU A 7 -20.11 -10.16 9.85
CA LEU A 7 -19.34 -10.04 8.61
C LEU A 7 -19.68 -8.78 7.81
N ASP A 8 -20.87 -8.21 7.99
CA ASP A 8 -21.26 -6.99 7.28
C ASP A 8 -20.56 -5.77 7.89
N GLN A 9 -20.37 -5.75 9.20
CA GLN A 9 -19.54 -4.76 9.86
C GLN A 9 -18.06 -4.88 9.42
N VAL A 10 -17.51 -6.10 9.39
CA VAL A 10 -16.14 -6.35 8.90
C VAL A 10 -15.93 -5.83 7.48
N ARG A 11 -16.89 -6.07 6.58
CA ARG A 11 -16.85 -5.56 5.19
C ARG A 11 -17.01 -4.06 5.08
N ARG A 12 -17.76 -3.43 5.98
CA ARG A 12 -17.96 -1.98 5.97
C ARG A 12 -16.72 -1.24 6.42
N ASP A 13 -16.06 -1.75 7.46
CA ASP A 13 -14.91 -1.10 8.06
C ASP A 13 -13.60 -1.45 7.34
N ASN A 14 -13.61 -2.49 6.50
CA ASN A 14 -12.41 -3.10 5.92
C ASN A 14 -11.34 -3.43 6.99
N THR A 15 -11.78 -3.83 8.18
CA THR A 15 -10.88 -4.23 9.27
C THR A 15 -11.23 -5.61 9.79
N ALA A 16 -10.23 -6.40 10.14
CA ALA A 16 -10.42 -7.70 10.77
C ALA A 16 -9.23 -8.06 11.64
N THR A 17 -9.43 -8.99 12.58
CA THR A 17 -8.33 -9.64 13.29
C THR A 17 -8.01 -10.99 12.67
N VAL A 18 -6.80 -11.51 12.89
CA VAL A 18 -6.41 -12.86 12.45
C VAL A 18 -7.35 -13.92 13.02
N SER A 19 -7.84 -13.75 14.26
CA SER A 19 -8.82 -14.65 14.87
C SER A 19 -10.14 -14.68 14.09
N VAL A 20 -10.61 -13.52 13.63
CA VAL A 20 -11.80 -13.41 12.76
C VAL A 20 -11.54 -14.11 11.44
N LEU A 21 -10.42 -13.82 10.76
CA LEU A 21 -10.11 -14.41 9.45
C LEU A 21 -10.01 -15.95 9.51
N ARG A 22 -9.43 -16.51 10.56
CA ARG A 22 -9.35 -17.96 10.78
C ARG A 22 -10.70 -18.63 10.99
N ALA A 23 -11.71 -17.88 11.46
CA ALA A 23 -13.05 -18.40 11.64
C ALA A 23 -13.88 -18.38 10.35
N VAL A 24 -13.42 -17.68 9.31
CA VAL A 24 -14.09 -17.58 8.01
C VAL A 24 -13.50 -18.64 7.05
N PRO A 25 -14.28 -19.65 6.61
CA PRO A 25 -13.76 -20.73 5.77
C PRO A 25 -13.10 -20.27 4.47
N ASP A 26 -13.61 -19.20 3.87
CA ASP A 26 -13.04 -18.56 2.68
C ASP A 26 -12.83 -17.06 2.94
N TYR A 27 -11.87 -16.74 3.81
CA TYR A 27 -11.53 -15.36 4.11
C TYR A 27 -10.99 -14.60 2.88
N LEU A 28 -10.44 -15.31 1.88
CA LEU A 28 -9.99 -14.66 0.64
C LEU A 28 -11.17 -14.17 -0.19
N ALA A 29 -12.28 -14.92 -0.27
CA ALA A 29 -13.51 -14.42 -0.88
C ALA A 29 -14.06 -13.20 -0.12
N LEU A 30 -14.03 -13.21 1.21
CA LEU A 30 -14.42 -12.05 2.03
C LEU A 30 -13.60 -10.80 1.66
N LEU A 31 -12.27 -10.90 1.65
CA LEU A 31 -11.38 -9.76 1.39
C LEU A 31 -11.47 -9.24 -0.06
N ARG A 32 -11.73 -10.13 -1.03
CA ARG A 32 -11.95 -9.74 -2.43
C ARG A 32 -13.33 -9.11 -2.67
N SER A 33 -14.31 -9.41 -1.82
CA SER A 33 -15.67 -8.86 -1.88
C SER A 33 -15.84 -7.47 -1.25
N GLY A 34 -14.73 -6.74 -1.05
CA GLY A 34 -14.71 -5.39 -0.50
C GLY A 34 -15.82 -4.51 -1.07
N ALA A 35 -16.58 -3.88 -0.18
CA ALA A 35 -17.96 -3.45 -0.41
C ALA A 35 -18.18 -2.29 -1.39
N HIS A 36 -17.16 -1.85 -2.12
CA HIS A 36 -17.29 -0.74 -3.08
C HIS A 36 -17.52 -1.25 -4.49
N HIS A 37 -18.79 -1.53 -4.77
CA HIS A 37 -19.30 -1.29 -6.11
C HIS A 37 -19.68 0.19 -6.18
N GLU A 38 -18.84 1.03 -6.80
CA GLU A 38 -19.36 2.28 -7.34
C GLU A 38 -20.54 1.90 -8.24
N ARG A 39 -21.73 2.39 -7.89
CA ARG A 39 -23.00 1.98 -8.52
C ARG A 39 -23.06 2.22 -10.03
N ASP A 40 -22.12 2.97 -10.59
CA ASP A 40 -22.15 3.44 -11.98
C ASP A 40 -20.92 3.05 -12.83
N THR A 41 -19.86 2.49 -12.24
CA THR A 41 -18.67 2.05 -12.98
C THR A 41 -18.56 0.53 -12.90
N HIS A 42 -18.70 -0.16 -14.03
CA HIS A 42 -18.56 -1.63 -14.11
C HIS A 42 -17.13 -2.14 -13.81
N ALA A 43 -16.22 -1.27 -13.34
CA ALA A 43 -14.86 -1.62 -13.00
C ALA A 43 -14.77 -2.03 -11.52
N PRO A 44 -14.06 -3.13 -11.18
CA PRO A 44 -13.80 -3.47 -9.80
C PRO A 44 -12.95 -2.38 -9.15
N VAL A 45 -13.44 -1.83 -8.03
CA VAL A 45 -12.75 -0.81 -7.26
C VAL A 45 -11.64 -1.44 -6.44
N ALA A 46 -10.45 -0.83 -6.46
CA ALA A 46 -9.34 -1.29 -5.63
C ALA A 46 -9.72 -1.18 -4.14
N THR A 47 -9.60 -2.26 -3.37
CA THR A 47 -9.99 -2.30 -1.96
C THR A 47 -8.77 -2.47 -1.08
N ARG A 48 -8.70 -1.74 0.03
CA ARG A 48 -7.69 -1.89 1.09
C ARG A 48 -8.31 -2.36 2.39
N TRP A 49 -7.57 -3.19 3.11
CA TRP A 49 -7.91 -3.77 4.40
C TRP A 49 -6.81 -3.52 5.43
N ALA A 50 -7.18 -3.34 6.69
CA ALA A 50 -6.27 -3.32 7.83
C ALA A 50 -6.49 -4.58 8.69
N LEU A 51 -5.49 -5.46 8.73
CA LEU A 51 -5.61 -6.78 9.35
C LEU A 51 -4.73 -6.89 10.59
N TRP A 52 -5.36 -7.05 11.75
CA TRP A 52 -4.69 -6.99 13.05
C TRP A 52 -4.31 -8.38 13.57
N ALA A 53 -3.10 -8.52 14.10
CA ALA A 53 -2.64 -9.79 14.66
C ALA A 53 -3.40 -10.21 15.94
N ARG A 54 -3.88 -9.23 16.71
CA ARG A 54 -4.53 -9.44 18.03
C ARG A 54 -5.86 -8.72 18.11
N ALA A 55 -5.87 -7.51 18.64
CA ALA A 55 -7.04 -6.64 18.74
C ALA A 55 -6.91 -5.50 17.71
N VAL A 56 -8.05 -5.00 17.27
CA VAL A 56 -8.08 -3.83 16.38
C VAL A 56 -7.47 -2.66 17.13
N ASP A 57 -6.61 -1.89 16.47
CA ASP A 57 -5.87 -0.75 17.02
C ASP A 57 -4.89 -1.09 18.16
N ASP A 58 -4.63 -2.38 18.40
CA ASP A 58 -3.70 -2.86 19.43
C ASP A 58 -2.85 -4.02 18.90
N GLY A 59 -1.64 -3.66 18.47
CA GLY A 59 -0.60 -4.59 18.03
C GLY A 59 -0.22 -4.46 16.56
N PRO A 60 0.56 -5.41 16.04
CA PRO A 60 0.99 -5.38 14.66
C PRO A 60 -0.17 -5.54 13.66
N CYS A 61 -0.11 -4.78 12.57
CA CYS A 61 -1.09 -4.78 11.50
C CYS A 61 -0.43 -5.09 10.15
N LEU A 62 -1.10 -5.91 9.35
CA LEU A 62 -0.82 -6.06 7.93
C LEU A 62 -1.93 -5.33 7.14
N ASP A 63 -1.55 -4.22 6.51
CA ASP A 63 -2.40 -3.55 5.54
C ASP A 63 -2.26 -4.24 4.19
N VAL A 64 -3.39 -4.55 3.54
CA VAL A 64 -3.44 -5.28 2.28
C VAL A 64 -4.37 -4.59 1.30
N GLY A 65 -3.88 -4.30 0.10
CA GLY A 65 -4.67 -3.80 -1.02
C GLY A 65 -4.88 -4.87 -2.09
N PHE A 66 -6.04 -4.89 -2.75
CA PHE A 66 -6.34 -5.70 -3.93
C PHE A 66 -6.84 -4.84 -5.09
N HIS A 67 -6.26 -5.00 -6.26
CA HIS A 67 -6.66 -4.35 -7.51
C HIS A 67 -6.35 -5.25 -8.71
N GLY A 68 -7.36 -6.00 -9.18
CA GLY A 68 -7.20 -6.92 -10.30
C GLY A 68 -6.16 -8.01 -10.03
N ASP A 69 -5.10 -8.03 -10.85
CA ASP A 69 -3.96 -8.95 -10.76
C ASP A 69 -2.80 -8.41 -9.90
N LYS A 70 -3.01 -7.28 -9.22
CA LYS A 70 -2.05 -6.62 -8.34
C LYS A 70 -2.62 -6.38 -6.95
N GLY A 71 -1.74 -6.03 -6.03
CA GLY A 71 -2.12 -5.54 -4.72
C GLY A 71 -0.95 -4.89 -3.99
N THR A 72 -1.23 -4.35 -2.81
CA THR A 72 -0.25 -3.66 -1.97
C THR A 72 -0.13 -4.35 -0.63
N LEU A 73 1.03 -4.20 0.00
CA LEU A 73 1.27 -4.66 1.36
C LEU A 73 1.97 -3.57 2.14
N THR A 74 1.55 -3.37 3.39
CA THR A 74 2.29 -2.58 4.36
C THR A 74 2.23 -3.29 5.70
N TRP A 75 3.38 -3.42 6.34
CA TRP A 75 3.46 -3.94 7.70
C TRP A 75 3.67 -2.80 8.67
N TRP A 76 2.83 -2.77 9.71
CA TRP A 76 2.95 -1.89 10.85
C TRP A 76 3.38 -2.71 12.06
N ALA A 77 4.55 -2.40 12.61
CA ALA A 77 5.01 -3.04 13.84
C ALA A 77 4.18 -2.59 15.05
N ASP A 78 4.34 -3.29 16.17
CA ASP A 78 3.67 -2.96 17.43
C ASP A 78 3.99 -1.51 17.84
N GLY A 79 2.95 -0.75 18.21
CA GLY A 79 3.05 0.68 18.51
C GLY A 79 3.23 1.61 17.31
N ALA A 80 2.97 1.14 16.08
CA ALA A 80 2.89 1.91 14.83
C ALA A 80 4.12 2.76 14.44
N ASN A 81 5.24 2.65 15.16
CA ASN A 81 6.43 3.48 14.94
C ASN A 81 7.30 3.01 13.77
N GLU A 82 7.06 1.81 13.24
CA GLU A 82 7.79 1.27 12.11
C GLU A 82 6.82 0.83 11.01
N LYS A 83 6.87 1.54 9.88
CA LYS A 83 6.20 1.19 8.63
C LYS A 83 7.19 0.49 7.71
N LEU A 84 6.87 -0.74 7.33
CA LEU A 84 7.65 -1.51 6.38
C LEU A 84 6.83 -1.78 5.12
N VAL A 85 7.52 -1.82 3.98
CA VAL A 85 6.94 -2.17 2.68
C VAL A 85 7.78 -3.27 2.01
N PRO A 86 7.22 -3.98 1.03
CA PRO A 86 7.98 -4.95 0.24
C PRO A 86 9.17 -4.30 -0.49
N ALA A 87 10.31 -4.99 -0.50
CA ALA A 87 11.46 -4.60 -1.29
C ALA A 87 11.23 -4.87 -2.78
N GLY A 88 11.72 -4.00 -3.65
CA GLY A 88 11.77 -4.25 -5.10
C GLY A 88 10.43 -4.14 -5.82
N THR A 89 9.46 -3.41 -5.27
CA THR A 89 8.24 -3.02 -5.96
C THR A 89 8.58 -2.14 -7.17
N GLN A 90 8.39 -2.70 -8.38
CA GLN A 90 8.82 -2.10 -9.65
C GLN A 90 7.66 -1.65 -10.55
N LEU A 91 6.41 -1.82 -10.11
CA LEU A 91 5.23 -1.43 -10.88
C LEU A 91 5.12 0.10 -10.96
N ARG A 92 5.22 0.65 -12.17
CA ARG A 92 5.17 2.09 -12.50
C ARG A 92 3.95 2.39 -13.36
N GLY A 93 3.30 3.54 -13.16
CA GLY A 93 2.04 3.92 -13.78
C GLY A 93 1.13 4.67 -12.80
N ASP A 94 0.06 5.31 -13.30
CA ASP A 94 -0.81 6.24 -12.56
C ASP A 94 -1.14 5.88 -11.08
N VAL A 95 -1.38 6.91 -10.26
CA VAL A 95 -1.84 6.75 -8.86
C VAL A 95 -3.14 5.95 -8.81
N ILE A 96 -3.16 4.87 -8.03
CA ILE A 96 -4.35 4.04 -7.82
C ILE A 96 -4.96 4.39 -6.47
N GLU A 97 -6.26 4.70 -6.49
CA GLU A 97 -7.04 4.93 -5.27
C GLU A 97 -7.57 3.62 -4.73
N TYR A 98 -7.10 3.24 -3.55
CA TYR A 98 -7.61 2.10 -2.80
C TYR A 98 -8.64 2.57 -1.78
N TRP A 99 -9.82 1.97 -1.79
CA TRP A 99 -10.87 2.29 -0.83
C TRP A 99 -10.65 1.56 0.49
N PHE A 100 -10.55 2.33 1.57
CA PHE A 100 -10.47 1.84 2.93
C PHE A 100 -11.68 2.39 3.71
N ALA A 101 -12.50 1.49 4.25
CA ALA A 101 -13.82 1.85 4.79
C ALA A 101 -14.62 2.66 3.76
N SER A 102 -14.91 3.95 3.99
CA SER A 102 -15.63 4.84 3.07
C SER A 102 -14.75 5.93 2.45
N GLU A 103 -13.43 5.80 2.53
CA GLU A 103 -12.49 6.84 2.09
C GLU A 103 -11.51 6.30 1.05
N PRO A 104 -11.29 7.01 -0.07
CA PRO A 104 -10.23 6.68 -1.01
C PRO A 104 -8.87 7.05 -0.41
N VAL A 105 -7.92 6.13 -0.49
CA VAL A 105 -6.54 6.32 -0.08
C VAL A 105 -5.66 6.10 -1.30
N GLY A 106 -5.01 7.17 -1.76
CA GLY A 106 -4.03 7.07 -2.85
C GLY A 106 -2.85 6.22 -2.41
N CYS A 107 -2.57 5.15 -3.15
CA CYS A 107 -1.31 4.42 -3.03
C CYS A 107 -0.35 4.93 -4.11
N THR A 108 0.88 5.23 -3.72
CA THR A 108 1.85 5.79 -4.65
C THR A 108 2.44 4.66 -5.51
N GLU A 109 2.87 5.00 -6.72
CA GLU A 109 3.52 4.06 -7.63
C GLU A 109 4.73 3.37 -6.98
N GLY A 110 5.00 2.13 -7.39
CA GLY A 110 6.08 1.36 -6.81
C GLY A 110 5.78 0.84 -5.42
N GLU A 111 4.51 0.64 -5.04
CA GLU A 111 4.10 -0.10 -3.83
C GLU A 111 3.33 -1.39 -4.17
N GLU A 112 3.00 -1.62 -5.45
CA GLU A 112 2.26 -2.80 -5.91
C GLU A 112 3.14 -4.03 -6.18
N LEU A 113 2.58 -5.20 -5.88
CA LEU A 113 3.11 -6.52 -6.17
C LEU A 113 2.11 -7.32 -7.01
N PRO A 114 2.58 -8.34 -7.77
CA PRO A 114 1.68 -9.35 -8.32
C PRO A 114 0.85 -9.97 -7.19
N VAL A 115 -0.45 -10.13 -7.43
CA VAL A 115 -1.42 -10.49 -6.38
C VAL A 115 -1.14 -11.86 -5.75
N GLU A 116 -0.46 -12.77 -6.45
CA GLU A 116 -0.04 -14.05 -5.90
C GLU A 116 0.91 -13.90 -4.69
N TYR A 117 1.81 -12.92 -4.69
CA TYR A 117 2.67 -12.63 -3.54
C TYR A 117 1.88 -12.03 -2.38
N VAL A 118 0.89 -11.20 -2.71
CA VAL A 118 -0.05 -10.64 -1.73
C VAL A 118 -0.83 -11.74 -1.04
N TYR A 119 -1.39 -12.70 -1.80
CA TYR A 119 -2.11 -13.85 -1.24
C TYR A 119 -1.22 -14.75 -0.40
N ALA A 120 0.02 -15.00 -0.84
CA ALA A 120 0.93 -15.86 -0.10
C ALA A 120 1.38 -15.22 1.22
N ALA A 121 1.71 -13.93 1.22
CA ALA A 121 2.04 -13.18 2.44
C ALA A 121 0.85 -13.07 3.40
N LEU A 122 -0.36 -12.82 2.87
CA LEU A 122 -1.59 -12.81 3.64
C LEU A 122 -1.87 -14.19 4.27
N GLY A 123 -1.69 -15.28 3.53
CA GLY A 123 -1.84 -16.63 4.06
C GLY A 123 -0.90 -16.91 5.22
N GLU A 124 0.37 -16.50 5.11
CA GLU A 124 1.36 -16.61 6.19
C GLU A 124 0.96 -15.76 7.41
N PHE A 125 0.50 -14.52 7.18
CA PHE A 125 0.02 -13.65 8.25
C PHE A 125 -1.20 -14.24 8.97
N VAL A 126 -2.20 -14.73 8.24
CA VAL A 126 -3.37 -15.39 8.85
C VAL A 126 -2.94 -16.63 9.62
N ALA A 127 -1.98 -17.42 9.12
CA ALA A 127 -1.48 -18.60 9.82
C ALA A 127 -0.71 -18.27 11.10
N THR A 128 0.08 -17.19 11.13
CA THR A 128 1.07 -16.94 12.19
C THR A 128 0.74 -15.76 13.10
N GLY A 129 -0.02 -14.78 12.62
CA GLY A 129 -0.19 -13.47 13.25
C GLY A 129 1.10 -12.65 13.33
N LYS A 130 2.10 -12.95 12.48
CA LYS A 130 3.42 -12.32 12.47
C LYS A 130 3.71 -11.72 11.11
N ARG A 131 4.73 -10.84 11.04
CA ARG A 131 5.21 -10.28 9.78
C ARG A 131 5.53 -11.41 8.80
N PRO A 132 4.93 -11.43 7.59
CA PRO A 132 5.22 -12.44 6.59
C PRO A 132 6.71 -12.48 6.24
N THR A 133 7.27 -13.67 6.05
CA THR A 133 8.67 -13.90 5.72
C THR A 133 8.87 -14.23 4.25
N ILE A 134 7.80 -14.58 3.53
CA ILE A 134 7.84 -14.85 2.09
C ILE A 134 8.23 -13.61 1.26
N ILE A 135 8.11 -12.41 1.84
CA ILE A 135 8.49 -11.15 1.22
C ILE A 135 9.64 -10.53 2.02
N GLN A 136 10.60 -9.96 1.31
CA GLN A 136 11.61 -9.11 1.91
C GLN A 136 11.01 -7.73 2.22
N TRP A 137 11.17 -7.26 3.44
CA TRP A 137 10.67 -5.96 3.91
C TRP A 137 11.80 -4.94 4.01
N ILE A 138 11.51 -3.69 3.68
CA ILE A 138 12.37 -2.53 3.92
C ILE A 138 11.59 -1.42 4.63
N PRO A 139 12.25 -0.57 5.43
CA PRO A 139 11.63 0.63 5.97
C PRO A 139 11.07 1.51 4.86
N ALA A 140 9.84 2.01 5.03
CA ALA A 140 9.20 2.88 4.04
C ALA A 140 10.03 4.15 3.76
N ALA A 141 10.80 4.63 4.74
CA ALA A 141 11.71 5.77 4.59
C ALA A 141 12.94 5.47 3.72
N GLU A 142 13.28 4.20 3.50
CA GLU A 142 14.40 3.76 2.65
C GLU A 142 13.97 3.50 1.21
N VAL A 143 12.66 3.52 0.92
CA VAL A 143 12.17 3.45 -0.45
C VAL A 143 12.67 4.68 -1.19
N PRO A 144 13.44 4.52 -2.28
CA PRO A 144 13.91 5.67 -3.05
C PRO A 144 12.73 6.55 -3.44
N ASP A 145 12.79 7.83 -3.07
CA ASP A 145 11.76 8.80 -3.42
C ASP A 145 11.77 9.01 -4.93
N GLN A 146 10.95 8.24 -5.65
CA GLN A 146 10.78 8.40 -7.09
C GLN A 146 9.86 9.58 -7.44
N ARG A 147 9.32 10.32 -6.44
CA ARG A 147 8.54 11.55 -6.67
C ARG A 147 9.42 12.74 -7.02
N ARG A 148 10.73 12.66 -6.76
CA ARG A 148 11.65 13.67 -7.24
C ARG A 148 11.94 13.36 -8.71
N PRO A 149 11.54 14.21 -9.68
CA PRO A 149 12.24 14.18 -10.96
C PRO A 149 13.73 14.25 -10.63
N PRO A 150 14.60 13.53 -11.36
CA PRO A 150 16.04 13.72 -11.19
C PRO A 150 16.23 15.23 -11.25
N THR A 151 16.70 15.82 -10.15
CA THR A 151 17.08 17.24 -10.15
C THR A 151 17.94 17.36 -11.39
N GLU A 152 17.39 18.05 -12.39
CA GLU A 152 18.12 18.45 -13.57
C GLU A 152 19.40 19.02 -12.98
N ASN A 153 20.52 18.32 -13.19
CA ASN A 153 21.81 18.85 -12.81
C ASN A 153 21.89 20.14 -13.61
N VAL A 154 21.55 21.25 -12.97
CA VAL A 154 21.76 22.58 -13.51
C VAL A 154 23.26 22.64 -13.66
N ASP A 155 23.72 22.40 -14.89
CA ASP A 155 25.12 22.50 -15.24
C ASP A 155 25.63 23.84 -14.69
N PRO A 156 26.67 23.86 -13.85
CA PRO A 156 27.24 25.12 -13.35
C PRO A 156 27.93 25.96 -14.45
N ILE A 157 27.77 25.58 -15.73
CA ILE A 157 28.45 26.19 -16.89
C ILE A 157 27.64 27.35 -17.52
N SER A 158 26.56 27.82 -16.88
CA SER A 158 25.80 28.98 -17.40
C SER A 158 26.10 30.33 -16.72
N GLN A 159 27.10 30.44 -15.83
CA GLN A 159 27.50 31.72 -15.23
C GLN A 159 28.77 32.36 -15.83
N GLY A 160 29.12 32.02 -17.08
CA GLY A 160 30.41 32.39 -17.68
C GLY A 160 30.38 33.21 -18.97
N TRP A 161 29.35 34.01 -19.26
CA TRP A 161 29.38 34.91 -20.43
C TRP A 161 28.93 36.34 -20.07
N GLY A 162 29.76 36.99 -19.27
CA GLY A 162 29.76 38.44 -19.06
C GLY A 162 31.10 39.04 -19.49
N ALA A 163 31.57 38.74 -20.71
CA ALA A 163 32.76 39.36 -21.26
C ALA A 163 32.37 40.60 -22.08
N ALA A 164 32.93 41.72 -21.66
CA ALA A 164 32.82 43.08 -22.19
C ALA A 164 32.79 43.20 -23.73
N LEU A 165 31.87 44.02 -24.23
CA LEU A 165 31.97 44.64 -25.54
C LEU A 165 32.85 45.91 -25.42
N PRO A 166 33.89 46.10 -26.25
CA PRO A 166 34.54 47.41 -26.36
C PRO A 166 33.68 48.36 -27.19
N ALA A 167 33.52 49.59 -26.69
CA ALA A 167 32.87 50.68 -27.41
C ALA A 167 33.76 51.13 -28.58
N SER A 168 33.28 50.97 -29.81
CA SER A 168 33.84 51.60 -31.00
C SER A 168 33.47 53.08 -31.01
N GLY A 169 34.48 53.94 -31.16
CA GLY A 169 34.33 55.39 -31.23
C GLY A 169 33.78 55.89 -32.57
N THR A 170 33.37 57.16 -32.52
CA THR A 170 33.25 58.10 -33.63
C THR A 170 33.69 59.47 -33.13
#